data_AF-A0A962LE15-F1
#
_entry.id   AF-A0A962LE15-F1
#
_cell.length_a   1.000
_cell.length_b   1.000
_cell.length_c   1.000
_cell.angle_alpha   90.00
_cell.angle_beta   90.00
_cell.angle_gamma   90.00
#
_symmetry.space_group_name_H-M   'P 1'
#
loop_
_entity.id
_entity.type
_entity.pdbx_description
1 polymer ?
#
loop_
_entity_poly.entity_id
_entity_poly.type
_entity_poly.pdbx_seq_one_letter_code
_entity_poly.pdbx_strand_id
1 'polypeptide(L)'
;MKVVLAGPGAFGIKHLDAIRNIDGVEVVSLVGRTLDKTRAVADDYDVPHVTTDLAQALAQPGVDAAILCTPTQQHAAEAIQCMQAGVHVQAEIPLADAWEDARAVDRVQRETGLVCMVGHTRRFNPSHQWVHQRIVKRELSLQQMDVQTYFFRRRNINAKGEPRSWT
;
A
#
# COMPACT_ATOMS: atom_id res chain seq x y z
N MET A 1 -4.31 16.48 3.82
CA MET A 1 -3.78 15.23 4.36
C MET A 1 -2.41 15.00 3.78
N LYS A 2 -1.39 14.82 4.63
CA LYS A 2 -0.01 14.59 4.23
C LYS A 2 0.35 13.12 4.36
N VAL A 3 0.91 12.57 3.28
CA VAL A 3 1.18 11.15 3.15
C VAL A 3 2.67 10.88 2.99
N VAL A 4 3.17 9.89 3.71
CA VAL A 4 4.46 9.25 3.43
C VAL A 4 4.23 8.05 2.52
N LEU A 5 5.04 7.86 1.49
CA LEU A 5 5.00 6.65 0.66
C LEU A 5 6.33 5.90 0.75
N ALA A 6 6.28 4.66 1.24
CA ALA A 6 7.41 3.76 1.29
C ALA A 6 7.37 2.77 0.12
N GLY A 7 8.47 2.66 -0.63
CA GLY A 7 8.59 1.81 -1.82
C GLY A 7 8.01 2.44 -3.09
N PRO A 8 8.66 3.46 -3.68
CA PRO A 8 8.26 4.06 -4.97
C PRO A 8 8.62 3.16 -6.18
N GLY A 9 8.33 1.86 -6.07
CA GLY A 9 8.39 0.90 -7.17
C GLY A 9 7.11 0.93 -8.01
N ALA A 10 6.85 -0.13 -8.78
CA ALA A 10 5.72 -0.17 -9.71
C ALA A 10 4.34 0.10 -9.07
N PHE A 11 4.10 -0.36 -7.83
CA PHE A 11 2.86 -0.05 -7.12
C PHE A 11 2.91 1.31 -6.42
N GLY A 12 4.05 1.72 -5.89
CA GLY A 12 4.24 3.08 -5.37
C GLY A 12 3.90 4.15 -6.42
N ILE A 13 4.39 3.99 -7.65
CA ILE A 13 4.03 4.85 -8.79
C ILE A 13 2.51 4.92 -9.01
N LYS A 14 1.81 3.79 -8.98
CA LYS A 14 0.35 3.77 -9.14
C LYS A 14 -0.37 4.51 -8.02
N HIS A 15 0.12 4.43 -6.79
CA HIS A 15 -0.43 5.21 -5.68
C HIS A 15 -0.15 6.71 -5.88
N LEU A 16 1.04 7.09 -6.32
CA LEU A 16 1.35 8.49 -6.64
C LEU A 16 0.43 9.03 -7.75
N ASP A 17 0.24 8.27 -8.83
CA ASP A 17 -0.69 8.63 -9.92
C ASP A 17 -2.13 8.77 -9.39
N ALA A 18 -2.58 7.84 -8.54
CA ALA A 18 -3.91 7.90 -7.96
C ALA A 18 -4.10 9.11 -7.03
N ILE A 19 -3.13 9.39 -6.16
CA ILE A 19 -3.19 10.50 -5.19
C ILE A 19 -3.27 11.86 -5.88
N ARG A 20 -2.61 12.05 -7.03
CA ARG A 20 -2.74 13.27 -7.84
C ARG A 20 -4.18 13.60 -8.24
N ASN A 21 -5.09 12.62 -8.21
CA ASN A 21 -6.51 12.80 -8.52
C ASN A 21 -7.38 13.03 -7.27
N ILE A 22 -6.78 13.22 -6.09
CA ILE A 22 -7.50 13.38 -4.82
C ILE A 22 -7.16 14.76 -4.23
N ASP A 23 -8.11 15.69 -4.31
CA ASP A 23 -7.95 17.04 -3.78
C ASP A 23 -7.63 17.02 -2.28
N GLY A 24 -6.67 17.84 -1.87
CA GLY A 24 -6.28 18.00 -0.48
C GLY A 24 -5.43 16.85 0.08
N VAL A 25 -4.95 15.92 -0.75
CA VAL A 25 -3.98 14.89 -0.36
C VAL A 25 -2.66 15.11 -1.09
N GLU A 26 -1.57 15.18 -0.34
CA GLU A 26 -0.22 15.37 -0.89
C GLU A 26 0.74 14.31 -0.33
N VAL A 27 1.66 13.84 -1.16
CA VAL A 27 2.77 13.00 -0.71
C VAL A 27 3.94 13.90 -0.35
N VAL A 28 4.29 13.93 0.93
CA VAL A 28 5.32 14.85 1.47
C VAL A 28 6.69 14.20 1.58
N SER A 29 6.75 12.86 1.56
CA SER A 29 8.01 12.13 1.62
C SER A 29 7.96 10.80 0.89
N LEU A 30 9.02 10.49 0.14
CA LEU A 30 9.28 9.15 -0.39
C LEU A 30 10.36 8.44 0.42
N VAL A 31 10.09 7.17 0.74
CA VAL A 31 11.06 6.26 1.37
C VAL A 31 11.42 5.17 0.37
N GLY A 32 12.69 5.05 0.01
CA GLY A 32 13.14 4.01 -0.91
C GLY A 32 14.46 3.39 -0.50
N ARG A 33 14.86 2.31 -1.19
CA ARG A 33 16.11 1.60 -0.86
C ARG A 33 17.36 2.33 -1.35
N THR A 34 17.25 3.06 -2.45
CA THR A 34 18.38 3.73 -3.11
C THR A 34 18.03 5.20 -3.27
N LEU A 35 18.79 6.08 -2.62
CA LEU A 35 18.45 7.50 -2.54
C LEU A 35 18.29 8.13 -3.92
N ASP A 36 19.25 7.95 -4.83
CA ASP A 36 19.21 8.58 -6.16
C ASP A 36 18.01 8.15 -7.00
N LYS A 37 17.68 6.84 -6.99
CA LYS A 37 16.50 6.31 -7.69
C LYS A 37 15.19 6.84 -7.09
N THR A 38 15.17 7.02 -5.77
CA THR A 38 14.01 7.53 -5.03
C THR A 38 13.84 9.03 -5.30
N ARG A 39 14.95 9.77 -5.39
CA ARG A 39 14.97 11.20 -5.73
C ARG A 39 14.50 11.45 -7.16
N ALA A 40 14.91 10.63 -8.12
CA ALA A 40 14.38 10.73 -9.49
C ALA A 40 12.84 10.60 -9.54
N VAL A 41 12.26 9.66 -8.78
CA VAL A 41 10.79 9.57 -8.66
C VAL A 41 10.21 10.78 -7.92
N ALA A 42 10.87 11.26 -6.87
CA ALA A 42 10.39 12.43 -6.14
C ALA A 42 10.32 13.67 -7.04
N ASP A 43 11.32 13.86 -7.90
CA ASP A 43 11.38 14.97 -8.86
C ASP A 43 10.23 14.89 -9.90
N ASP A 44 9.92 13.70 -10.41
CA ASP A 44 8.79 13.47 -11.34
C ASP A 44 7.42 13.75 -10.70
N TYR A 45 7.34 13.69 -9.38
CA TYR A 45 6.12 13.81 -8.58
C TYR A 45 6.06 15.04 -7.68
N ASP A 46 7.05 15.94 -7.75
CA ASP A 46 7.19 17.13 -6.92
C ASP A 46 7.14 16.84 -5.40
N VAL A 47 7.68 15.69 -4.98
CA VAL A 47 7.71 15.30 -3.55
C VAL A 47 8.92 15.93 -2.85
N PRO A 48 8.74 16.77 -1.81
CA PRO A 48 9.80 17.64 -1.29
C PRO A 48 10.86 16.93 -0.43
N HIS A 49 10.54 15.75 0.11
CA HIS A 49 11.46 15.00 0.98
C HIS A 49 11.71 13.58 0.48
N VAL A 50 12.95 13.14 0.57
CA VAL A 50 13.39 11.81 0.13
C VAL A 50 14.34 11.24 1.17
N THR A 51 14.10 10.02 1.60
CA THR A 51 14.97 9.32 2.54
C THR A 51 15.02 7.81 2.26
N THR A 52 15.96 7.13 2.90
CA THR A 52 16.03 5.67 2.96
C THR A 52 15.60 5.11 4.32
N ASP A 53 15.16 5.97 5.23
CA ASP A 53 14.73 5.61 6.59
C ASP A 53 13.29 6.06 6.83
N LEU A 54 12.40 5.09 7.10
CA LEU A 54 10.99 5.35 7.38
C LEU A 54 10.80 6.26 8.59
N ALA A 55 11.64 6.16 9.63
CA ALA A 55 11.51 6.99 10.83
C ALA A 55 11.68 8.48 10.50
N GLN A 56 12.63 8.82 9.62
CA GLN A 56 12.86 10.20 9.18
C GLN A 56 11.69 10.77 8.37
N ALA A 57 11.02 9.92 7.58
CA ALA A 57 9.83 10.32 6.85
C ALA A 57 8.63 10.51 7.77
N LEU A 58 8.44 9.64 8.77
CA LEU A 58 7.37 9.76 9.76
C LEU A 58 7.54 10.98 10.68
N ALA A 59 8.78 11.42 10.91
CA ALA A 59 9.08 12.63 11.66
C ALA A 59 8.80 13.95 10.91
N GLN A 60 8.38 13.89 9.64
CA GLN A 60 8.05 15.09 8.88
C GLN A 60 6.82 15.81 9.47
N PRO A 61 6.77 17.16 9.46
CA PRO A 61 5.70 17.90 10.11
C PRO A 61 4.31 17.64 9.50
N GLY A 62 3.39 17.13 10.34
CA GLY A 62 1.98 16.97 10.03
C GLY A 62 1.65 15.77 9.13
N VAL A 63 2.49 14.72 9.12
CA VAL A 63 2.17 13.45 8.45
C VAL A 63 0.94 12.81 9.09
N ASP A 64 -0.08 12.53 8.28
CA ASP A 64 -1.34 11.94 8.72
C ASP A 64 -1.40 10.42 8.44
N ALA A 65 -0.79 9.99 7.31
CA ALA A 65 -0.86 8.61 6.86
C ALA A 65 0.43 8.14 6.14
N ALA A 66 0.64 6.83 6.10
CA ALA A 66 1.70 6.16 5.38
C ALA A 66 1.12 5.10 4.42
N ILE A 67 1.63 5.07 3.19
CA ILE A 67 1.35 4.01 2.22
C ILE A 67 2.59 3.14 2.08
N LEU A 68 2.45 1.86 2.41
CA LEU A 68 3.53 0.88 2.37
C LEU A 68 3.42 0.04 1.10
N CYS A 69 4.33 0.28 0.17
CA CYS A 69 4.49 -0.43 -1.12
C CYS A 69 5.84 -1.16 -1.18
N THR A 70 6.42 -1.46 -0.02
CA THR A 70 7.68 -2.17 0.13
C THR A 70 7.48 -3.68 -0.16
N PRO A 71 8.54 -4.49 -0.21
CA PRO A 71 8.40 -5.95 -0.23
C PRO A 71 7.62 -6.45 1.00
N THR A 72 6.79 -7.47 0.80
CA THR A 72 5.90 -8.07 1.82
C THR A 72 6.55 -8.28 3.19
N GLN A 73 7.80 -8.70 3.22
CA GLN A 73 8.55 -8.99 4.46
C GLN A 73 8.69 -7.78 5.39
N GLN A 74 8.56 -6.56 4.85
CA GLN A 74 8.70 -5.31 5.60
C GLN A 74 7.37 -4.74 6.09
N HIS A 75 6.25 -5.09 5.45
CA HIS A 75 4.95 -4.47 5.70
C HIS A 75 4.53 -4.49 7.18
N ALA A 76 4.66 -5.62 7.87
CA ALA A 76 4.21 -5.74 9.26
C ALA A 76 5.02 -4.83 10.21
N ALA A 77 6.34 -4.85 10.09
CA ALA A 77 7.22 -4.02 10.91
C ALA A 77 7.01 -2.52 10.62
N GLU A 78 6.91 -2.14 9.35
CA GLU A 78 6.66 -0.76 8.93
C GLU A 78 5.28 -0.27 9.37
N ALA A 79 4.23 -1.10 9.28
CA ALA A 79 2.89 -0.76 9.73
C ALA A 79 2.84 -0.50 11.23
N ILE A 80 3.50 -1.36 12.03
CA ILE A 80 3.65 -1.16 13.47
C ILE A 80 4.40 0.15 13.76
N GLN A 81 5.52 0.40 13.08
CA GLN A 81 6.31 1.62 13.25
C GLN A 81 5.48 2.88 12.95
N CYS A 82 4.70 2.87 11.87
CA CYS A 82 3.82 4.00 11.51
C CYS A 82 2.76 4.24 12.58
N MET A 83 2.07 3.19 13.03
CA MET A 83 1.02 3.34 14.03
C MET A 83 1.57 3.78 15.40
N GLN A 84 2.74 3.28 15.80
CA GLN A 84 3.43 3.74 17.01
C GLN A 84 3.86 5.22 16.92
N ALA A 85 4.11 5.72 15.71
CA ALA A 85 4.36 7.14 15.46
C ALA A 85 3.08 8.00 15.38
N GLY A 86 1.89 7.42 15.59
CA GLY A 86 0.62 8.15 15.50
C GLY A 86 0.07 8.28 14.08
N VAL A 87 0.61 7.54 13.11
CA VAL A 87 0.32 7.70 11.67
C VAL A 87 -0.57 6.57 11.16
N HIS A 88 -1.63 6.91 10.42
CA HIS A 88 -2.51 5.93 9.79
C HIS A 88 -1.79 5.13 8.69
N VAL A 89 -2.21 3.89 8.43
CA VAL A 89 -1.52 3.00 7.50
C VAL A 89 -2.43 2.48 6.41
N GLN A 90 -1.92 2.51 5.18
CA GLN A 90 -2.38 1.65 4.08
C GLN A 90 -1.21 0.76 3.63
N ALA A 91 -1.30 -0.55 3.84
CA ALA A 91 -0.27 -1.50 3.42
C ALA A 91 -0.69 -2.26 2.17
N GLU A 92 0.20 -2.42 1.19
CA GLU A 92 -0.02 -3.31 0.05
C GLU A 92 -0.23 -4.76 0.49
N ILE A 93 -0.81 -5.55 -0.41
CA ILE A 93 -1.03 -6.98 -0.16
C ILE A 93 0.20 -7.83 -0.50
N PRO A 94 0.42 -8.95 0.23
CA PRO A 94 -0.21 -9.29 1.50
C PRO A 94 0.37 -8.48 2.67
N LEU A 95 -0.37 -8.38 3.78
CA LEU A 95 0.06 -7.61 4.96
C LEU A 95 1.34 -8.19 5.61
N ALA A 96 1.51 -9.51 5.57
CA ALA A 96 2.65 -10.21 6.13
C ALA A 96 2.81 -11.58 5.46
N ASP A 97 4.02 -12.16 5.55
CA ASP A 97 4.30 -13.54 5.12
C ASP A 97 3.93 -14.58 6.20
N ALA A 98 3.82 -14.16 7.46
CA ALA A 98 3.49 -15.02 8.61
C ALA A 98 2.23 -14.55 9.35
N TRP A 99 1.51 -15.50 9.93
CA TRP A 99 0.29 -15.23 10.71
C TRP A 99 0.60 -14.47 12.00
N GLU A 100 1.70 -14.80 12.68
CA GLU A 100 2.11 -14.11 13.90
C GLU A 100 2.35 -12.61 13.67
N ASP A 101 2.98 -12.26 12.54
CA ASP A 101 3.26 -10.88 12.17
C ASP A 101 1.97 -10.09 11.89
N ALA A 102 1.03 -10.70 11.15
CA ALA A 102 -0.29 -10.09 10.92
C ALA A 102 -1.05 -9.87 12.24
N ARG A 103 -0.96 -10.81 13.19
CA ARG A 103 -1.54 -10.65 14.54
C ARG A 103 -0.84 -9.56 15.35
N ALA A 104 0.45 -9.38 15.19
CA ALA A 104 1.19 -8.29 15.84
C ALA A 104 0.69 -6.92 15.33
N VAL A 105 0.42 -6.80 14.02
CA VAL A 105 -0.18 -5.60 13.44
C VAL A 105 -1.59 -5.35 14.00
N ASP A 106 -2.47 -6.36 14.04
CA ASP A 106 -3.83 -6.23 14.62
C ASP A 106 -3.78 -5.78 16.09
N ARG A 107 -2.86 -6.32 16.89
CA ARG A 107 -2.67 -5.90 18.27
C ARG A 107 -2.32 -4.41 18.36
N VAL A 108 -1.32 -3.95 17.62
CA VAL A 108 -0.90 -2.53 17.65
C VAL A 108 -1.99 -1.62 17.09
N GLN A 109 -2.72 -2.05 16.08
CA GLN A 109 -3.89 -1.32 15.56
C GLN A 109 -4.93 -1.11 16.67
N ARG A 110 -5.24 -2.15 17.46
CA ARG A 110 -6.17 -2.04 18.61
C ARG A 110 -5.65 -1.14 19.72
N GLU A 111 -4.36 -1.22 20.02
CA GLU A 111 -3.71 -0.40 21.06
C GLU A 111 -3.71 1.09 20.71
N THR A 112 -3.44 1.41 19.44
CA THR A 112 -3.34 2.80 18.96
C THR A 112 -4.67 3.39 18.53
N GLY A 113 -5.63 2.55 18.14
CA GLY A 113 -6.93 2.98 17.59
C GLY A 113 -6.83 3.59 16.18
N LEU A 114 -5.64 3.60 15.57
CA LEU A 114 -5.42 4.15 14.24
C LEU A 114 -6.01 3.24 13.16
N VAL A 115 -6.34 3.83 12.01
CA VAL A 115 -6.66 3.07 10.80
C VAL A 115 -5.41 2.35 10.30
N CYS A 116 -5.53 1.04 10.10
CA CYS A 116 -4.57 0.22 9.36
C CYS A 116 -5.33 -0.61 8.31
N MET A 117 -5.27 -0.18 7.06
CA MET A 117 -5.98 -0.80 5.95
C MET A 117 -5.03 -1.60 5.06
N VAL A 118 -5.41 -2.83 4.73
CA VAL A 118 -4.71 -3.64 3.73
C VAL A 118 -5.29 -3.36 2.35
N GLY A 119 -4.43 -3.20 1.34
CA GLY A 119 -4.70 -2.81 -0.05
C GLY A 119 -5.49 -3.83 -0.88
N HIS A 120 -6.60 -4.36 -0.35
CA HIS A 120 -7.53 -5.22 -1.08
C HIS A 120 -8.39 -4.42 -2.09
N THR A 121 -7.72 -3.75 -3.03
CA THR A 121 -8.31 -2.80 -4.01
C THR A 121 -9.51 -3.35 -4.77
N ARG A 122 -9.53 -4.65 -5.08
CA ARG A 122 -10.66 -5.31 -5.76
C ARG A 122 -11.99 -5.15 -5.01
N ARG A 123 -11.97 -4.97 -3.69
CA ARG A 123 -13.19 -4.69 -2.91
C ARG A 123 -13.87 -3.40 -3.35
N PHE A 124 -13.14 -2.44 -3.91
CA PHE A 124 -13.66 -1.15 -4.33
C PHE A 124 -14.07 -1.10 -5.82
N ASN A 125 -13.81 -2.18 -6.58
CA ASN A 125 -14.24 -2.23 -7.98
C ASN A 125 -15.77 -2.20 -8.08
N PRO A 126 -16.38 -1.41 -9.00
CA PRO A 126 -17.83 -1.30 -9.13
C PRO A 126 -18.54 -2.66 -9.29
N SER A 127 -17.95 -3.59 -10.04
CA SER A 127 -18.49 -4.95 -10.21
C SER A 127 -18.52 -5.74 -8.91
N HIS A 128 -17.49 -5.62 -8.07
CA HIS A 128 -17.41 -6.34 -6.80
C HIS A 128 -18.36 -5.71 -5.77
N GLN A 129 -18.42 -4.38 -5.73
CA GLN A 129 -19.38 -3.64 -4.91
C GLN A 129 -20.83 -3.98 -5.28
N TRP A 130 -21.14 -4.08 -6.57
CA TRP A 130 -22.46 -4.44 -7.06
C TRP A 130 -22.90 -5.84 -6.59
N VAL A 131 -22.02 -6.85 -6.70
CA VAL A 131 -22.30 -8.21 -6.23
C VAL A 131 -22.46 -8.22 -4.71
N HIS A 132 -21.54 -7.58 -3.99
CA HIS A 132 -21.57 -7.48 -2.54
C HIS A 132 -22.89 -6.87 -2.03
N GLN A 133 -23.34 -5.76 -2.62
CA GLN A 133 -24.58 -5.09 -2.22
C GLN A 133 -25.82 -5.98 -2.40
N ARG A 134 -25.90 -6.76 -3.49
CA ARG A 134 -27.02 -7.68 -3.72
C ARG A 134 -27.06 -8.83 -2.74
N ILE A 135 -25.89 -9.34 -2.34
CA ILE A 135 -25.78 -10.36 -1.30
C ILE A 135 -26.24 -9.79 0.05
N VAL A 136 -25.75 -8.61 0.43
CA VAL A 136 -26.13 -7.94 1.70
C VAL A 136 -27.63 -7.64 1.76
N LYS A 137 -28.22 -7.21 0.63
CA LYS A 137 -29.67 -6.99 0.50
C LYS A 137 -30.51 -8.26 0.44
N ARG A 138 -29.88 -9.44 0.43
CA ARG A 138 -30.52 -10.76 0.28
C ARG A 138 -31.28 -10.92 -1.04
N GLU A 139 -30.90 -10.16 -2.08
CA GLU A 139 -31.40 -10.33 -3.45
C GLU A 139 -30.71 -11.51 -4.15
N LEU A 140 -29.49 -11.85 -3.71
CA LEU A 140 -28.75 -13.03 -4.13
C LEU A 140 -28.40 -13.89 -2.92
N SER A 141 -28.64 -15.20 -3.03
CA SER A 141 -28.24 -16.19 -2.04
C SER A 141 -27.00 -16.93 -2.54
N LEU A 142 -25.91 -16.89 -1.78
CA LEU A 142 -24.69 -17.62 -2.10
C LEU A 142 -24.92 -19.13 -1.85
N GLN A 143 -24.84 -19.92 -2.92
CA GLN A 143 -24.85 -21.39 -2.84
C GLN A 143 -23.42 -21.95 -2.90
N GLN A 144 -22.61 -21.41 -3.82
CA GLN A 144 -21.21 -21.77 -4.02
C GLN A 144 -20.45 -20.56 -4.57
N MET A 145 -19.16 -20.46 -4.25
CA MET A 145 -18.25 -19.47 -4.83
C MET A 145 -16.99 -20.17 -5.32
N ASP A 146 -16.69 -20.02 -6.60
CA ASP A 146 -15.42 -20.39 -7.22
C ASP A 146 -14.71 -19.13 -7.70
N VAL A 147 -13.42 -19.00 -7.39
CA VAL A 147 -12.60 -17.84 -7.73
C VAL A 147 -11.38 -18.31 -8.47
N GLN A 148 -11.34 -18.04 -9.78
CA GLN A 148 -10.24 -18.42 -10.64
C GLN A 148 -9.51 -17.17 -11.11
N THR A 149 -8.20 -17.12 -10.87
CA THR A 149 -7.33 -16.05 -11.36
C THR A 149 -6.35 -16.62 -12.36
N TYR A 150 -6.45 -16.16 -13.61
CA TYR A 150 -5.56 -16.59 -14.68
C TYR A 150 -4.52 -15.53 -14.96
N PHE A 151 -3.24 -15.92 -14.87
CA PHE A 151 -2.13 -15.12 -15.35
C PHE A 151 -1.62 -15.70 -16.66
N PHE A 152 -2.08 -15.15 -17.79
CA PHE A 152 -1.58 -15.54 -19.10
C PHE A 152 -0.15 -15.00 -19.28
N ARG A 153 0.83 -15.79 -18.87
CA ARG A 153 2.24 -15.39 -18.85
C ARG A 153 3.04 -16.16 -19.91
N ARG A 154 3.23 -15.53 -21.08
CA ARG A 154 4.05 -16.08 -22.17
C ARG A 154 5.52 -15.63 -22.12
N ARG A 155 5.84 -14.59 -21.33
CA ARG A 155 7.19 -14.02 -21.19
C ARG A 155 7.43 -13.54 -19.74
N ASN A 156 8.65 -13.70 -19.21
CA ASN A 156 9.01 -13.29 -17.85
C ASN A 156 9.43 -11.81 -17.77
N ILE A 157 8.49 -10.91 -18.05
CA ILE A 157 8.67 -9.45 -17.96
C ILE A 157 7.96 -8.86 -16.72
N ASN A 158 8.44 -7.71 -16.23
CA ASN A 158 7.82 -6.91 -15.18
C ASN A 158 6.77 -5.95 -15.78
N ALA A 159 6.09 -5.18 -14.93
CA ALA A 159 5.07 -4.22 -15.38
C ALA A 159 5.62 -3.07 -16.25
N LYS A 160 6.95 -2.89 -16.28
CA LYS A 160 7.68 -1.91 -17.11
C LYS A 160 8.18 -2.50 -18.43
N GLY A 161 7.92 -3.79 -18.70
CA GLY A 161 8.39 -4.48 -19.91
C GLY A 161 9.81 -5.05 -19.80
N GLU A 162 10.45 -5.00 -18.63
CA GLU A 162 11.84 -5.44 -18.43
C GLU A 162 11.90 -6.89 -17.92
N PRO A 163 12.97 -7.66 -18.19
CA PRO A 163 13.18 -8.98 -17.60
C PRO A 163 13.22 -8.91 -16.06
N ARG A 164 12.53 -9.82 -15.37
CA ARG A 164 12.63 -9.91 -13.89
C ARG A 164 13.93 -10.60 -13.49
N SER A 165 14.64 -10.07 -12.49
CA SER A 165 15.95 -10.55 -12.04
C SER A 165 15.92 -11.63 -10.95
N TRP A 166 14.73 -11.99 -10.46
CA TRP A 166 14.54 -13.10 -9.53
C TRP A 166 13.96 -14.29 -10.29
N THR A 167 14.88 -15.18 -10.68
CA THR A 167 14.67 -16.59 -11.00
C THR A 167 15.80 -17.35 -10.33
#